data_AF-A0AAD2JUP5-F1
#
_entry.id   AF-A0AAD2JUP5-F1
#
_cell.length_a   1.000
_cell.length_b   1.000
_cell.length_c   1.000
_cell.angle_alpha   90.00
_cell.angle_beta   90.00
_cell.angle_gamma   90.00
#
_symmetry.space_group_name_H-M   'P 1'
#
loop_
_entity.id
_entity.type
_entity.pdbx_description
1 polymer ?
#
loop_
_entity_poly.entity_id
_entity_poly.type
_entity_poly.pdbx_seq_one_letter_code
_entity_poly.pdbx_strand_id
1 'polypeptide(L)'
;LLSVLIIGFWQGLYALDASDGSAEGSGTIANVLVQALLQSPDFGKFSNSTMGLVLYYLWGVITGLILLNILISLFSSAYSDVVDDAEAQYLAFFASKTVGMIRAPDEFVFPSPFNIIEVLFLIPFELCGLSRKSYAKLNRFVMITVFFVPLAMIALHESLTEESRHTWMKRWLSGDNEGEDERPEHHDPVVDDDPVGRVISKVPFEDLVKAFPDTNQSSEALMMTEITQLRKQLAALSERLNSIGN
;
A
#
# COMPACT_ATOMS: atom_id res chain seq x y z
N LEU A 1 -18.66 3.40 28.43
CA LEU A 1 -19.92 4.17 28.43
C LEU A 1 -21.09 3.33 27.93
N LEU A 2 -21.06 2.84 26.68
CA LEU A 2 -22.11 2.01 26.08
C LEU A 2 -22.52 0.83 26.99
N SER A 3 -21.57 0.05 27.50
CA SER A 3 -21.87 -1.11 28.36
C SER A 3 -22.59 -0.72 29.65
N VAL A 4 -22.26 0.43 30.25
CA VAL A 4 -22.92 0.94 31.47
C VAL A 4 -24.37 1.33 31.16
N LEU A 5 -24.59 1.99 30.02
CA LEU A 5 -25.92 2.32 29.52
C LEU A 5 -26.76 1.06 29.24
N ILE A 6 -26.21 0.08 28.53
CA ILE A 6 -26.89 -1.21 28.26
C ILE A 6 -27.34 -1.86 29.57
N ILE A 7 -26.44 -1.96 30.56
CA ILE A 7 -26.76 -2.61 31.85
C ILE A 7 -27.84 -1.83 32.61
N GLY A 8 -27.76 -0.50 32.66
CA GLY A 8 -28.73 0.34 33.36
C GLY A 8 -30.14 0.25 32.74
N PHE A 9 -30.24 0.35 31.42
CA PHE A 9 -31.53 0.23 30.73
C PHE A 9 -32.07 -1.20 30.74
N TRP A 10 -31.20 -2.20 30.68
CA TRP A 10 -31.59 -3.61 30.84
C TRP A 10 -32.18 -3.87 32.22
N GLN A 11 -31.53 -3.38 33.29
CA GLN A 11 -32.07 -3.49 34.66
C GLN A 11 -33.41 -2.76 34.81
N GLY A 12 -33.53 -1.55 34.26
CA GLY A 12 -34.76 -0.76 34.32
C GLY A 12 -35.92 -1.41 33.58
N LEU A 13 -35.71 -1.88 32.35
CA LEU A 13 -36.74 -2.56 31.56
C LEU A 13 -37.09 -3.93 32.12
N TYR A 14 -36.11 -4.68 32.65
CA TYR A 14 -36.36 -5.96 33.32
C TYR A 14 -37.19 -5.82 34.59
N ALA A 15 -36.90 -4.81 35.43
CA ALA A 15 -37.69 -4.53 36.62
C ALA A 15 -39.14 -4.16 36.27
N LEU A 16 -39.32 -3.43 35.17
CA LEU A 16 -40.63 -2.96 34.72
C LEU A 16 -41.45 -4.10 34.10
N ASP A 17 -40.84 -4.93 33.24
CA ASP A 17 -41.47 -6.13 32.68
C ASP A 17 -41.91 -7.11 33.79
N ALA A 18 -41.05 -7.32 34.80
CA ALA A 18 -41.38 -8.11 35.98
C ALA A 18 -42.53 -7.52 36.81
N SER A 19 -42.68 -6.19 36.86
CA SER A 19 -43.77 -5.53 37.60
C SER A 19 -45.11 -5.59 36.87
N ASP A 20 -45.09 -5.63 35.54
CA ASP A 20 -46.28 -5.75 34.68
C ASP A 20 -46.80 -7.20 34.58
N GLY A 21 -46.20 -8.14 35.34
CA GLY A 21 -46.62 -9.54 35.40
C GLY A 21 -46.19 -10.37 34.18
N SER A 22 -45.45 -9.78 33.25
CA SER A 22 -44.85 -10.46 32.10
C SER A 22 -43.47 -10.96 32.51
N ALA A 23 -43.39 -12.21 32.99
CA ALA A 23 -42.12 -12.79 33.43
C ALA A 23 -41.36 -13.41 32.27
N GLU A 24 -41.02 -12.62 31.25
CA GLU A 24 -40.17 -13.12 30.18
C GLU A 24 -38.71 -13.25 30.61
N GLY A 25 -37.99 -14.17 29.94
CA GLY A 25 -36.59 -14.42 30.22
C GLY A 25 -35.76 -13.16 30.03
N SER A 26 -34.87 -12.88 30.99
CA SER A 26 -33.96 -11.72 30.97
C SER A 26 -33.14 -11.56 29.67
N GLY A 27 -32.92 -12.67 28.94
CA GLY A 27 -32.26 -12.68 27.63
C GLY A 27 -33.10 -12.06 26.49
N THR A 28 -34.42 -12.08 26.56
CA THR A 28 -35.29 -11.47 25.54
C THR A 28 -35.17 -9.95 25.58
N ILE A 29 -35.15 -9.35 26.78
CA ILE A 29 -34.98 -7.90 26.95
C ILE A 29 -33.61 -7.44 26.44
N ALA A 30 -32.56 -8.21 26.75
CA ALA A 30 -31.22 -7.94 26.22
C ALA A 30 -31.20 -7.98 24.68
N ASN A 31 -31.88 -8.95 24.06
CA ASN A 31 -31.98 -9.06 22.61
C ASN A 31 -32.69 -7.84 22.00
N VAL A 32 -33.83 -7.42 22.58
CA VAL A 32 -34.60 -6.25 22.12
C VAL A 32 -33.81 -4.94 22.27
N LEU A 33 -32.97 -4.82 23.30
CA LEU A 33 -32.06 -3.68 23.48
C LEU A 33 -30.94 -3.66 22.41
N VAL A 34 -30.37 -4.82 22.10
CA VAL A 34 -29.36 -4.96 21.02
C VAL A 34 -29.98 -4.66 19.67
N GLN A 35 -31.18 -5.16 19.39
CA GLN A 35 -31.90 -4.83 18.14
C GLN A 35 -32.17 -3.32 18.02
N ALA A 36 -32.56 -2.65 19.10
CA ALA A 36 -32.69 -1.19 19.11
C ALA A 36 -31.36 -0.48 18.88
N LEU A 37 -30.26 -0.97 19.47
CA LEU A 37 -28.92 -0.42 19.24
C LEU A 37 -28.53 -0.52 17.76
N LEU A 38 -28.87 -1.63 17.10
CA LEU A 38 -28.67 -1.85 15.67
C LEU A 38 -29.66 -1.11 14.76
N GLN A 39 -30.42 -0.14 15.31
CA GLN A 39 -31.42 0.64 14.58
C GLN A 39 -32.60 -0.18 14.02
N SER A 40 -32.89 -1.31 14.65
CA SER A 40 -34.06 -2.16 14.37
C SER A 40 -34.92 -2.35 15.63
N PRO A 41 -35.43 -1.28 16.27
CA PRO A 41 -36.21 -1.41 17.51
C PRO A 41 -37.57 -2.09 17.28
N ASP A 42 -37.94 -3.00 18.18
CA ASP A 42 -39.28 -3.60 18.24
C ASP A 42 -40.10 -2.94 19.36
N PHE A 43 -40.91 -1.95 18.97
CA PHE A 43 -41.81 -1.23 19.89
C PHE A 43 -43.04 -2.05 20.29
N GLY A 44 -43.35 -3.13 19.58
CA GLY A 44 -44.49 -3.99 19.92
C GLY A 44 -44.34 -4.63 21.29
N LYS A 45 -43.09 -4.86 21.71
CA LYS A 45 -42.75 -5.52 22.97
C LYS A 45 -43.25 -4.80 24.22
N PHE A 46 -43.13 -3.48 24.25
CA PHE A 46 -43.49 -2.65 25.41
C PHE A 46 -44.82 -1.91 25.23
N SER A 47 -45.63 -2.29 24.23
CA SER A 47 -46.89 -1.62 23.89
C SER A 47 -47.94 -1.66 25.01
N ASN A 48 -47.89 -2.68 25.87
CA ASN A 48 -48.83 -2.86 26.98
C ASN A 48 -48.50 -1.98 28.20
N SER A 49 -47.31 -1.38 28.26
CA SER A 49 -46.83 -0.60 29.39
C SER A 49 -46.37 0.78 28.97
N THR A 50 -47.15 1.80 29.33
CA THR A 50 -46.85 3.21 28.99
C THR A 50 -45.46 3.62 29.47
N MET A 51 -45.06 3.17 30.67
CA MET A 51 -43.75 3.53 31.24
C MET A 51 -42.59 2.77 30.59
N GLY A 52 -42.80 1.51 30.22
CA GLY A 52 -41.80 0.72 29.48
C GLY A 52 -41.54 1.28 28.08
N LEU A 53 -42.61 1.71 27.41
CA LEU A 53 -42.55 2.33 26.10
C LEU A 53 -41.77 3.66 26.13
N VAL A 54 -42.01 4.52 27.13
CA VAL A 54 -41.26 5.76 27.34
C VAL A 54 -39.77 5.48 27.60
N LEU A 55 -39.46 4.51 28.47
CA LEU A 55 -38.08 4.14 28.78
C LEU A 55 -37.35 3.59 27.54
N TYR A 56 -38.05 2.82 26.69
CA TYR A 56 -37.51 2.28 25.45
C TYR A 56 -37.33 3.34 24.35
N TYR A 57 -38.20 4.34 24.26
CA TYR A 57 -37.96 5.51 23.40
C TYR A 57 -36.73 6.30 23.86
N LEU A 58 -36.58 6.49 25.16
CA LEU A 58 -35.43 7.20 25.73
C LEU A 58 -34.13 6.44 25.47
N TRP A 59 -34.14 5.10 25.55
CA TRP A 59 -33.05 4.24 25.09
C TRP A 59 -32.69 4.51 23.62
N GLY A 60 -33.68 4.53 22.73
CA GLY A 60 -33.48 4.79 21.30
C GLY A 60 -32.88 6.17 21.01
N VAL A 61 -33.36 7.22 21.70
CA VAL A 61 -32.81 8.58 21.55
C VAL A 61 -31.38 8.66 22.06
N ILE A 62 -31.10 8.11 23.26
CA ILE A 62 -29.74 8.15 23.82
C ILE A 62 -28.76 7.37 22.96
N THR A 63 -29.13 6.18 22.48
CA THR A 63 -28.21 5.34 21.69
C THR A 63 -28.09 5.78 20.23
N GLY A 64 -29.22 6.01 19.56
CA GLY A 64 -29.25 6.37 18.15
C GLY A 64 -28.83 7.82 17.87
N LEU A 65 -29.22 8.76 18.74
CA LEU A 65 -28.96 10.19 18.49
C LEU A 65 -27.75 10.72 19.26
N ILE A 66 -27.58 10.37 20.53
CA ILE A 66 -26.47 10.93 21.32
C ILE A 66 -25.20 10.09 21.13
N LEU A 67 -25.28 8.80 21.43
CA LEU A 67 -24.10 7.93 21.48
C LEU A 67 -23.46 7.74 20.11
N LEU A 68 -24.27 7.51 19.07
CA LEU A 68 -23.76 7.32 17.72
C LEU A 68 -23.04 8.58 17.21
N ASN A 69 -23.62 9.75 17.41
CA ASN A 69 -23.01 11.02 17.00
C ASN A 69 -21.71 11.32 17.75
N ILE A 70 -21.67 11.06 19.06
CA ILE A 70 -20.44 11.19 19.86
C ILE A 70 -19.38 10.19 19.38
N LEU A 71 -19.78 8.95 19.10
CA LEU A 71 -18.87 7.90 18.64
C LEU A 71 -18.24 8.26 17.28
N ILE A 72 -19.05 8.74 16.34
CA ILE A 72 -18.57 9.20 15.03
C ILE A 72 -17.61 10.37 15.20
N SER A 73 -17.94 11.34 16.06
CA SER A 73 -17.08 12.49 16.32
C SER A 73 -15.73 12.09 16.93
N LEU A 74 -15.74 11.21 17.93
CA LEU A 74 -14.52 10.70 18.57
C LEU A 74 -13.67 9.89 17.58
N PHE A 75 -14.27 9.03 16.76
CA PHE A 75 -13.53 8.28 15.75
C PHE A 75 -12.95 9.19 14.67
N SER A 76 -13.68 10.22 14.23
CA SER A 76 -13.16 11.18 13.25
C SER A 76 -11.95 11.95 13.79
N SER A 77 -12.00 12.38 15.06
CA SER A 77 -10.87 13.06 15.70
C SER A 77 -9.67 12.12 15.84
N ALA A 78 -9.88 10.93 16.41
CA ALA A 78 -8.81 9.97 16.61
C ALA A 78 -8.22 9.47 15.28
N TYR A 79 -9.03 9.38 14.22
CA TYR A 79 -8.54 9.05 12.88
C TYR A 79 -7.61 10.15 12.35
N SER A 80 -8.00 11.43 12.47
CA SER A 80 -7.14 12.54 12.06
C SER A 80 -5.80 12.51 12.80
N ASP A 81 -5.84 12.28 14.12
CA ASP A 81 -4.62 12.25 14.95
C ASP A 81 -3.67 11.09 14.61
N VAL A 82 -4.20 9.97 14.09
CA VAL A 82 -3.40 8.77 13.79
C VAL A 82 -2.92 8.74 12.33
N VAL A 83 -3.67 9.32 11.40
CA VAL A 83 -3.35 9.27 9.97
C VAL A 83 -2.08 10.04 9.63
N ASP A 84 -1.85 11.16 10.30
CA ASP A 84 -0.67 12.00 10.07
C ASP A 84 0.65 11.22 10.29
N ASP A 85 0.68 10.32 11.29
CA ASP A 85 1.85 9.48 11.61
C ASP A 85 1.79 8.07 10.99
N ALA A 86 0.67 7.69 10.34
CA ALA A 86 0.43 6.32 9.90
C ALA A 86 1.46 5.84 8.88
N GLU A 87 1.93 6.72 7.99
CA GLU A 87 2.93 6.38 6.98
C GLU A 87 4.29 6.06 7.63
N ALA A 88 4.77 6.93 8.52
CA ALA A 88 6.03 6.71 9.23
C ALA A 88 5.98 5.44 10.09
N GLN A 89 4.86 5.19 10.77
CA GLN A 89 4.65 3.96 11.54
C GLN A 89 4.63 2.72 10.65
N TYR A 90 3.99 2.80 9.48
CA TYR A 90 3.97 1.71 8.50
C TYR A 90 5.38 1.40 7.98
N LEU A 91 6.15 2.43 7.61
CA LEU A 91 7.54 2.26 7.14
C LEU A 91 8.44 1.68 8.24
N ALA A 92 8.31 2.15 9.49
CA ALA A 92 9.06 1.61 10.61
C ALA A 92 8.69 0.14 10.89
N PHE A 93 7.40 -0.19 10.86
CA PHE A 93 6.92 -1.57 10.98
C PHE A 93 7.44 -2.46 9.84
N PHE A 94 7.40 -1.96 8.61
CA PHE A 94 7.87 -2.68 7.43
C PHE A 94 9.38 -2.92 7.48
N ALA A 95 10.17 -1.90 7.85
CA ALA A 95 11.61 -2.01 8.03
C ALA A 95 11.95 -3.01 9.14
N SER A 96 11.28 -2.93 10.30
CA SER A 96 11.44 -3.87 11.41
C SER A 96 11.15 -5.31 10.99
N LYS A 97 10.05 -5.52 10.25
CA LYS A 97 9.68 -6.83 9.71
C LYS A 97 10.72 -7.35 8.70
N THR A 98 11.23 -6.48 7.84
CA THR A 98 12.28 -6.81 6.86
C THR A 98 13.58 -7.22 7.55
N VAL A 99 14.03 -6.45 8.55
CA VAL A 99 15.21 -6.79 9.37
C VAL A 99 15.01 -8.11 10.11
N GLY A 100 13.80 -8.36 10.63
CA GLY A 100 13.42 -9.62 11.25
C GLY A 100 13.53 -10.81 10.29
N MET A 101 13.18 -10.64 9.01
CA MET A 101 13.28 -11.68 7.99
C MET A 101 14.73 -11.98 7.57
N ILE A 102 15.62 -10.98 7.57
CA ILE A 102 17.04 -11.16 7.24
C ILE A 102 17.80 -11.94 8.34
N ARG A 103 17.29 -11.92 9.58
CA ARG A 103 17.98 -12.51 10.73
C ARG A 103 17.78 -14.02 10.91
N ALA A 104 17.05 -14.71 10.04
CA ALA A 104 16.92 -16.17 10.12
C ALA A 104 18.25 -16.83 9.70
N PRO A 105 19.00 -17.49 10.61
CA PRO A 105 20.30 -18.09 10.33
C PRO A 105 20.16 -19.46 9.65
N ASP A 106 19.18 -19.63 8.77
CA ASP A 106 18.96 -20.88 8.06
C ASP A 106 19.75 -20.87 6.75
N GLU A 107 20.68 -21.81 6.64
CA GLU A 107 21.50 -22.00 5.43
C GLU A 107 20.63 -22.48 4.24
N PHE A 108 19.46 -23.08 4.52
CA PHE A 108 18.51 -23.59 3.53
C PHE A 108 17.06 -23.29 3.92
N VAL A 109 16.51 -22.15 3.49
CA VAL A 109 15.14 -21.75 3.85
C VAL A 109 14.13 -22.33 2.86
N PHE A 110 13.22 -23.17 3.34
CA PHE A 110 12.02 -23.58 2.60
C PHE A 110 10.81 -22.73 3.03
N PRO A 111 10.31 -21.78 2.21
CA PRO A 111 9.07 -21.08 2.51
C PRO A 111 7.89 -22.04 2.67
N SER A 112 6.99 -21.75 3.61
CA SER A 112 5.72 -22.47 3.74
C SER A 112 4.93 -22.37 2.43
N PRO A 113 4.31 -23.45 1.91
CA PRO A 113 4.14 -24.79 2.50
C PRO A 113 5.29 -25.79 2.21
N PHE A 114 6.30 -25.40 1.43
CA PHE A 114 7.37 -26.29 0.98
C PHE A 114 8.31 -26.78 2.10
N ASN A 115 8.26 -26.15 3.28
CA ASN A 115 8.93 -26.63 4.51
C ASN A 115 8.55 -28.09 4.87
N ILE A 116 7.35 -28.56 4.48
CA ILE A 116 6.95 -29.96 4.70
C ILE A 116 7.91 -30.94 3.99
N ILE A 117 8.46 -30.56 2.83
CA ILE A 117 9.41 -31.39 2.08
C ILE A 117 10.71 -31.51 2.86
N GLU A 118 11.16 -30.43 3.50
CA GLU A 118 12.32 -30.45 4.38
C GLU A 118 12.09 -31.39 5.56
N VAL A 119 10.97 -31.24 6.26
CA VAL A 119 10.64 -32.04 7.44
C VAL A 119 10.47 -33.54 7.12
N LEU A 120 9.82 -33.89 6.00
CA LEU A 120 9.54 -35.28 5.66
C LEU A 120 10.67 -36.00 4.93
N PHE A 121 11.46 -35.29 4.12
CA PHE A 121 12.49 -35.91 3.29
C PHE A 121 13.90 -35.53 3.73
N LEU A 122 14.20 -34.24 3.98
CA LEU A 122 15.59 -33.82 4.23
C LEU A 122 16.07 -34.14 5.64
N ILE A 123 15.28 -33.87 6.69
CA ILE A 123 15.63 -34.19 8.09
C ILE A 123 15.95 -35.68 8.32
N PRO A 124 15.16 -36.66 7.82
CA PRO A 124 15.49 -38.07 8.03
C PRO A 124 16.78 -38.50 7.29
N PHE A 125 17.13 -37.88 6.16
CA PHE A 125 18.41 -38.14 5.49
C PHE A 125 19.61 -37.59 6.26
N GLU A 126 19.44 -36.54 7.07
CA GLU A 126 20.47 -36.05 7.99
C GLU A 126 20.72 -37.07 9.12
N LEU A 127 19.65 -37.63 9.70
CA LEU A 127 19.76 -38.68 10.72
C LEU A 127 20.39 -39.98 10.20
N CYS A 128 20.28 -40.25 8.90
CA CYS A 128 20.84 -41.45 8.25
C CYS A 128 22.38 -41.39 8.07
N GLY A 129 23.06 -40.38 8.61
CA GLY A 129 24.53 -40.31 8.69
C GLY A 129 25.21 -39.70 7.47
N LEU A 130 24.51 -38.83 6.73
CA LEU A 130 25.06 -38.18 5.53
C LEU A 130 26.10 -37.12 5.91
N SER A 131 27.24 -37.09 5.20
CA SER A 131 28.25 -36.04 5.40
C SER A 131 27.68 -34.66 5.05
N ARG A 132 28.02 -33.63 5.83
CA ARG A 132 27.53 -32.24 5.66
C ARG A 132 27.66 -31.70 4.24
N LYS A 133 28.71 -32.09 3.50
CA LYS A 133 28.92 -31.70 2.09
C LYS A 133 27.92 -32.34 1.13
N SER A 134 27.55 -33.60 1.38
CA SER A 134 26.58 -34.33 0.56
C SER A 134 25.15 -33.87 0.86
N TYR A 135 24.86 -33.58 2.13
CA TYR A 135 23.59 -32.99 2.56
C TYR A 135 23.34 -31.63 1.89
N ALA A 136 24.33 -30.72 1.91
CA ALA A 136 24.23 -29.43 1.24
C ALA A 136 23.98 -29.54 -0.27
N LYS A 137 24.62 -30.50 -0.96
CA LYS A 137 24.36 -30.75 -2.39
C LYS A 137 22.95 -31.27 -2.66
N LEU A 138 22.47 -32.20 -1.83
CA LEU A 138 21.11 -32.75 -1.96
C LEU A 138 20.06 -31.67 -1.71
N ASN A 139 20.21 -30.89 -0.62
CA ASN A 139 19.29 -29.81 -0.28
C ASN A 139 19.23 -28.76 -1.41
N ARG A 140 20.39 -28.33 -1.93
CA ARG A 140 20.44 -27.40 -3.07
C ARG A 140 19.77 -27.95 -4.33
N PHE A 141 19.93 -29.24 -4.62
CA PHE A 141 19.29 -29.88 -5.76
C PHE A 141 17.76 -29.92 -5.60
N VAL A 142 17.27 -30.29 -4.41
CA VAL A 142 15.84 -30.31 -4.10
C VAL A 142 15.26 -28.89 -4.18
N MET A 143 15.94 -27.90 -3.62
CA MET A 143 15.56 -26.49 -3.65
C MET A 143 15.44 -25.95 -5.07
N ILE A 144 16.44 -26.20 -5.93
CA ILE A 144 16.37 -25.80 -7.36
C ILE A 144 15.18 -26.49 -8.04
N THR A 145 15.00 -27.79 -7.84
CA THR A 145 13.94 -28.54 -8.51
C THR A 145 12.54 -28.06 -8.11
N VAL A 146 12.32 -27.84 -6.81
CA VAL A 146 11.02 -27.43 -6.27
C VAL A 146 10.72 -25.96 -6.61
N PHE A 147 11.71 -25.07 -6.53
CA PHE A 147 11.49 -23.64 -6.75
C PHE A 147 11.64 -23.18 -8.21
N PHE A 148 12.26 -23.98 -9.08
CA PHE A 148 12.41 -23.63 -10.49
C PHE A 148 11.06 -23.39 -11.19
N VAL A 149 10.10 -24.30 -11.02
CA VAL A 149 8.78 -24.22 -11.67
C VAL A 149 7.99 -22.97 -11.23
N PRO A 150 7.78 -22.69 -9.93
CA PRO A 150 7.05 -21.49 -9.51
C PRO A 150 7.79 -20.20 -9.83
N LEU A 151 9.13 -20.14 -9.67
CA LEU A 151 9.89 -18.93 -10.00
C LEU A 151 9.89 -18.65 -11.51
N ALA A 152 10.00 -19.67 -12.35
CA ALA A 152 9.91 -19.51 -13.80
C ALA A 152 8.51 -19.04 -14.22
N MET A 153 7.45 -19.55 -13.59
CA MET A 153 6.08 -19.09 -13.84
C MET A 153 5.89 -17.63 -13.44
N ILE A 154 6.39 -17.22 -12.27
CA ILE A 154 6.35 -15.82 -11.82
C ILE A 154 7.15 -14.92 -12.76
N ALA A 155 8.37 -15.31 -13.11
CA ALA A 155 9.22 -14.55 -14.01
C ALA A 155 8.58 -14.38 -15.41
N LEU A 156 7.96 -15.44 -15.94
CA LEU A 156 7.22 -15.36 -17.20
C LEU A 156 6.00 -14.44 -17.08
N HIS A 157 5.21 -14.57 -16.01
CA HIS A 157 4.06 -13.69 -15.77
C HIS A 157 4.47 -12.22 -15.65
N GLU A 158 5.55 -11.94 -14.92
CA GLU A 158 6.09 -10.59 -14.77
C GLU A 158 6.59 -10.05 -16.10
N SER A 159 7.38 -10.82 -16.86
CA SER A 159 7.88 -10.42 -18.18
C SER A 159 6.78 -10.14 -19.22
N LEU A 160 5.63 -10.79 -19.09
CA LEU A 160 4.48 -10.60 -19.98
C LEU A 160 3.60 -9.41 -19.54
N THR A 161 3.74 -8.94 -18.30
CA THR A 161 2.95 -7.85 -17.71
C THR A 161 3.78 -6.56 -17.53
N GLU A 162 5.07 -6.59 -17.86
CA GLU A 162 6.11 -5.64 -17.43
C GLU A 162 6.11 -4.25 -18.09
N GLU A 163 5.19 -3.92 -19.00
CA GLU A 163 5.14 -2.55 -19.53
C GLU A 163 4.64 -1.51 -18.50
N SER A 164 3.91 -1.90 -17.45
CA SER A 164 3.29 -0.93 -16.52
C SER A 164 3.82 -0.95 -15.07
N ARG A 165 4.66 -1.92 -14.70
CA ARG A 165 5.00 -2.17 -13.28
C ARG A 165 6.22 -1.39 -12.77
N HIS A 166 7.05 -0.85 -13.67
CA HIS A 166 8.23 -0.05 -13.27
C HIS A 166 7.87 1.40 -12.95
N THR A 167 6.72 1.87 -13.39
CA THR A 167 6.27 3.25 -13.15
C THR A 167 5.99 3.51 -11.68
N TRP A 168 5.43 2.53 -10.95
CA TRP A 168 5.08 2.69 -9.53
C TRP A 168 6.32 2.78 -8.62
N MET A 169 7.31 1.91 -8.87
CA MET A 169 8.53 1.84 -8.06
C MET A 169 9.42 3.06 -8.32
N LYS A 170 9.48 3.49 -9.59
CA LYS A 170 10.12 4.73 -9.98
C LYS A 170 9.43 5.91 -9.28
N ARG A 171 8.10 6.02 -9.35
CA ARG A 171 7.30 7.06 -8.68
C ARG A 171 7.38 7.07 -7.15
N TRP A 172 7.72 5.94 -6.52
CA TRP A 172 7.89 5.84 -5.06
C TRP A 172 9.32 6.15 -4.60
N LEU A 173 10.34 5.83 -5.41
CA LEU A 173 11.75 6.13 -5.14
C LEU A 173 12.13 7.57 -5.52
N SER A 174 11.45 8.11 -6.54
CA SER A 174 11.39 9.52 -6.86
C SER A 174 10.58 10.22 -5.77
N GLY A 175 11.22 11.06 -4.93
CA GLY A 175 10.49 11.83 -3.92
C GLY A 175 9.41 12.73 -4.53
N ASP A 176 8.49 13.22 -3.71
CA ASP A 176 7.30 14.03 -4.09
C ASP A 176 7.61 15.30 -4.94
N ASN A 177 8.88 15.62 -5.13
CA ASN A 177 9.38 16.77 -5.92
C ASN A 177 9.78 16.43 -7.36
N GLU A 178 9.83 15.15 -7.77
CA GLU A 178 10.08 14.83 -9.19
C GLU A 178 8.82 15.08 -10.03
N GLY A 179 8.85 16.23 -10.72
CA GLY A 179 7.73 16.80 -11.49
C GLY A 179 7.49 18.29 -11.21
N GLU A 180 8.09 18.85 -10.15
CA GLU A 180 8.15 20.31 -9.98
C GLU A 180 9.11 20.94 -10.99
N ASP A 181 10.22 20.24 -11.31
CA ASP A 181 11.21 20.65 -12.31
C ASP A 181 10.65 20.72 -13.75
N GLU A 182 9.54 20.01 -14.05
CA GLU A 182 8.87 20.04 -15.36
C GLU A 182 7.79 21.14 -15.47
N ARG A 183 7.54 21.90 -14.40
CA ARG A 183 6.57 23.00 -14.44
C ARG A 183 7.17 24.17 -15.23
N PRO A 184 6.40 24.83 -16.12
CA PRO A 184 6.91 25.95 -16.91
C PRO A 184 7.41 27.12 -16.05
N GLU A 185 6.92 27.24 -14.80
CA GLU A 185 7.37 28.22 -13.81
C GLU A 185 8.82 28.01 -13.33
N HIS A 186 9.33 26.77 -13.41
CA HIS A 186 10.69 26.40 -12.96
C HIS A 186 11.71 26.38 -14.10
N HIS A 187 11.27 26.38 -15.36
CA HIS A 187 12.16 26.40 -16.53
C HIS A 187 12.94 27.71 -16.64
N ASP A 188 12.31 28.86 -16.36
CA ASP A 188 12.94 30.18 -16.37
C ASP A 188 12.55 30.97 -15.11
N PRO A 189 13.21 30.74 -13.96
CA PRO A 189 12.84 31.36 -12.70
C PRO A 189 13.11 32.88 -12.70
N VAL A 190 12.15 33.65 -12.21
CA VAL A 190 12.26 35.10 -12.00
C VAL A 190 12.79 35.36 -10.59
N VAL A 191 13.67 36.36 -10.43
CA VAL A 191 14.11 36.79 -9.10
C VAL A 191 13.01 37.66 -8.49
N ASP A 192 12.38 37.20 -7.41
CA ASP A 192 11.46 38.04 -6.64
C ASP A 192 12.23 39.17 -5.93
N ASP A 193 11.73 40.40 -6.11
CA ASP A 193 12.17 41.64 -5.45
C ASP A 193 13.68 42.02 -5.58
N ASP A 194 14.22 42.05 -6.82
CA ASP A 194 15.53 42.68 -7.08
C ASP A 194 15.40 44.12 -7.65
N PRO A 195 15.78 45.18 -6.92
CA PRO A 195 15.73 46.56 -7.41
C PRO A 195 16.72 46.85 -8.56
N VAL A 196 17.61 45.90 -8.91
CA VAL A 196 18.62 46.03 -9.97
C VAL A 196 18.23 45.28 -11.25
N GLY A 197 17.07 44.60 -11.27
CA GLY A 197 16.52 43.96 -12.48
C GLY A 197 17.42 42.85 -13.05
N ARG A 198 18.05 42.05 -12.19
CA ARG A 198 18.94 40.95 -12.60
C ARG A 198 18.13 39.72 -12.94
N VAL A 199 18.60 38.97 -13.95
CA VAL A 199 18.01 37.72 -14.42
C VAL A 199 18.97 36.57 -14.13
N ILE A 200 18.45 35.41 -13.71
CA ILE A 200 19.25 34.23 -13.31
C ILE A 200 19.97 33.62 -14.51
N SER A 201 19.27 33.44 -15.64
CA SER A 201 19.85 32.99 -16.91
C SER A 201 19.63 34.02 -18.01
N LYS A 202 20.62 34.21 -18.88
CA LYS A 202 20.51 35.04 -20.09
C LYS A 202 19.98 34.26 -21.30
N VAL A 203 19.94 32.93 -21.19
CA VAL A 203 19.54 32.02 -22.27
C VAL A 203 18.32 31.24 -21.78
N PRO A 204 17.22 31.21 -22.54
CA PRO A 204 16.02 30.48 -22.14
C PRO A 204 16.28 28.98 -22.13
N PHE A 205 15.59 28.28 -21.23
CA PHE A 205 15.73 26.83 -21.05
C PHE A 205 15.60 26.02 -22.36
N GLU A 206 14.67 26.40 -23.25
CA GLU A 206 14.45 25.72 -24.54
C GLU A 206 15.69 25.69 -25.45
N ASP A 207 16.53 26.73 -25.38
CA ASP A 207 17.74 26.80 -26.19
C ASP A 207 18.91 26.02 -25.57
N LEU A 208 18.89 25.85 -24.25
CA LEU A 208 19.84 24.99 -23.54
C LEU A 208 19.56 23.51 -23.82
N VAL A 209 18.28 23.09 -23.82
CA VAL A 209 17.88 21.70 -24.08
C VAL A 209 18.33 21.23 -25.47
N LYS A 210 18.29 22.10 -26.49
CA LYS A 210 18.75 21.78 -27.86
C LYS A 210 20.25 21.45 -27.95
N ALA A 211 21.06 21.88 -26.97
CA ALA A 211 22.49 21.59 -26.93
C ALA A 211 22.80 20.21 -26.33
N PHE A 212 21.83 19.57 -25.67
CA PHE A 212 22.00 18.26 -25.06
C PHE A 212 21.42 17.14 -25.95
N PRO A 213 22.04 15.95 -25.95
CA PRO A 213 21.52 14.80 -26.69
C PRO A 213 20.23 14.27 -26.05
N ASP A 214 19.26 13.88 -26.87
CA ASP A 214 17.97 13.33 -26.42
C ASP A 214 18.17 11.99 -25.67
N THR A 215 18.08 12.03 -24.34
CA THR A 215 18.24 10.86 -23.44
C THR A 215 17.11 9.82 -23.55
N ASN A 216 16.02 10.17 -24.25
CA ASN A 216 14.88 9.26 -24.51
C ASN A 216 15.16 8.29 -25.67
N GLN A 217 16.25 8.47 -26.41
CA GLN A 217 16.68 7.54 -27.45
C GLN A 217 17.76 6.60 -26.91
N SER A 218 17.63 5.30 -27.19
CA SER A 218 18.66 4.31 -26.89
C SER A 218 20.01 4.76 -27.47
N SER A 219 21.11 4.53 -26.74
CA SER A 219 22.47 4.85 -27.18
C SER A 219 22.80 4.26 -28.56
N GLU A 220 22.18 3.12 -28.92
CA GLU A 220 22.30 2.50 -30.24
C GLU A 220 21.61 3.31 -31.35
N ALA A 221 20.45 3.89 -31.06
CA ALA A 221 19.71 4.71 -32.01
C ALA A 221 20.48 6.01 -32.32
N LEU A 222 21.06 6.64 -31.29
CA LEU A 222 21.94 7.80 -31.41
C LEU A 222 23.21 7.50 -32.21
N MET A 223 23.86 6.36 -31.97
CA MET A 223 25.02 5.94 -32.78
C MET A 223 24.64 5.74 -34.25
N MET A 224 23.46 5.18 -34.53
CA MET A 224 23.02 4.93 -35.91
C MET A 224 22.72 6.24 -36.67
N THR A 225 22.11 7.23 -36.01
CA THR A 225 21.89 8.56 -36.60
C THR A 225 23.20 9.28 -36.85
N GLU A 226 24.16 9.24 -35.91
CA GLU A 226 25.48 9.82 -36.13
C GLU A 226 26.25 9.16 -37.26
N ILE A 227 26.25 7.82 -37.36
CA ILE A 227 26.86 7.09 -38.49
C ILE A 227 26.23 7.50 -39.82
N THR A 228 24.91 7.68 -39.84
CA THR A 228 24.18 8.11 -41.05
C THR A 228 24.57 9.54 -41.43
N GLN A 229 24.72 10.42 -40.44
CA GLN A 229 25.13 11.81 -40.65
C GLN A 229 26.58 11.91 -41.14
N LEU A 230 27.51 11.13 -40.57
CA LEU A 230 28.90 11.03 -41.02
C LEU A 230 28.99 10.50 -42.46
N ARG A 231 28.21 9.47 -42.81
CA ARG A 231 28.12 8.98 -44.19
C ARG A 231 27.67 10.07 -45.17
N LYS A 232 26.68 10.88 -44.79
CA LYS A 232 26.19 11.99 -45.60
C LYS A 232 27.23 13.09 -45.77
N GLN A 233 27.98 13.41 -44.72
CA GLN A 233 29.08 14.37 -44.79
C GLN A 233 30.23 13.86 -45.68
N LEU A 234 30.62 12.59 -45.55
CA LEU A 234 31.62 11.96 -46.42
C LEU A 234 31.20 11.96 -47.89
N ALA A 235 29.92 11.66 -48.18
CA ALA A 235 29.38 11.72 -49.53
C ALA A 235 29.49 13.15 -50.12
N ALA A 236 29.06 14.16 -49.37
CA ALA A 236 29.16 15.55 -49.80
C ALA A 236 30.61 16.03 -49.99
N LEU A 237 31.54 15.54 -49.16
CA LEU A 237 32.97 15.85 -49.27
C LEU A 237 33.59 15.17 -50.50
N SER A 238 33.19 13.92 -50.79
CA SER A 238 33.61 13.20 -52.00
C SER A 238 33.12 13.87 -53.27
N GLU A 239 31.89 14.39 -53.26
CA GLU A 239 31.29 15.11 -54.38
C GLU A 239 32.01 16.44 -54.63
N ARG A 240 32.33 17.19 -53.55
CA ARG A 240 33.14 18.41 -53.66
C ARG A 240 34.55 18.14 -54.18
N LEU A 241 35.21 17.08 -53.72
CA LEU A 241 36.53 16.68 -54.24
C LEU A 241 36.49 16.32 -55.73
N ASN A 242 35.46 15.60 -56.17
CA ASN A 242 35.28 15.27 -57.58
C ASN A 242 34.99 16.51 -58.44
N SER A 243 34.31 17.53 -57.88
CA SER A 243 34.05 18.79 -58.58
C SER A 243 35.29 19.70 -58.72
N ILE A 244 36.32 19.49 -57.90
CA ILE A 244 37.58 20.25 -57.92
C ILE A 244 38.63 19.56 -58.83
N GLY A 245 38.45 18.27 -59.12
CA GLY A 245 39.36 17.47 -59.96
C GLY A 245 39.06 17.48 -61.47
N ASN A 246 38.05 18.23 -61.92
CA ASN A 246 37.75 18.54 -63.32
C ASN A 246 37.99 20.03 -63.59
#